data_AF-A0A8H8SSH7-F1
#
_entry.id   AF-A0A8H8SSH7-F1
#
_cell.length_a   1.000
_cell.length_b   1.000
_cell.length_c   1.000
_cell.angle_alpha   90.00
_cell.angle_beta   90.00
_cell.angle_gamma   90.00
#
_symmetry.space_group_name_H-M   'P 1'
#
loop_
_entity.id
_entity.type
_entity.pdbx_description
1 polymer ?
#
loop_
_entity_poly.entity_id
_entity_poly.type
_entity_poly.pdbx_seq_one_letter_code
_entity_poly.pdbx_strand_id
1 'polypeptide(L)'
;MAAAAVEEIRASSYVGFDSITRQIEHKLLKRGFQFNVMVVGQTGLGKSTLINTIFASHLIDSKGRFDHDEPVRQTTEIQTVSHVIAENGVKLKLNIVDTPGYGDQINNESCWDPIIKYIKDQHSAYLRKELTAMRDRHIQDTRIHCCLFFLNPTGHQLRPIDIIVMKKLSEVVNVVPVIAKADSLTLEERDAFKVRIKEDLQYHSIRLYPIDHEDNDEEETLSTSVSDIIPFAVVGSERNVIIEGKPVRGRKNRWGVINVEDERHCEFVYLRNFLLRPDPLRSFRSKQLLALKDASSRPAAATPAA
;
A
#
# COMPACT_ATOMS: atom_id res chain seq x y z
N MET A 1 -23.24 -22.67 37.68
CA MET A 1 -24.05 -23.07 36.50
C MET A 1 -23.14 -23.86 35.58
N ALA A 2 -23.44 -25.14 35.37
CA ALA A 2 -22.65 -26.01 34.49
C ALA A 2 -23.02 -25.72 33.03
N ALA A 3 -22.01 -25.51 32.17
CA ALA A 3 -22.21 -25.35 30.74
C ALA A 3 -22.75 -26.66 30.16
N ALA A 4 -23.90 -26.60 29.50
CA ALA A 4 -24.47 -27.74 28.80
C ALA A 4 -23.53 -28.14 27.66
N ALA A 5 -23.05 -29.38 27.68
CA ALA A 5 -22.26 -29.95 26.61
C ALA A 5 -23.13 -30.02 25.34
N VAL A 6 -22.69 -29.37 24.27
CA VAL A 6 -23.38 -29.40 22.98
C VAL A 6 -23.19 -30.79 22.37
N GLU A 7 -24.28 -31.51 22.17
CA GLU A 7 -24.28 -32.82 21.52
C GLU A 7 -24.02 -32.65 20.02
N GLU A 8 -22.89 -33.16 19.52
CA GLU A 8 -22.56 -33.14 18.10
C GLU A 8 -23.41 -34.17 17.33
N ILE A 9 -24.46 -33.68 16.66
CA ILE A 9 -25.30 -34.50 15.79
C ILE A 9 -24.57 -34.74 14.47
N ARG A 10 -24.13 -35.99 14.23
CA ARG A 10 -23.49 -36.40 12.96
C ARG A 10 -24.54 -36.72 11.90
N ALA A 11 -24.44 -36.06 10.75
CA ALA A 11 -25.32 -36.32 9.62
C ALA A 11 -25.15 -37.76 9.09
N SER A 12 -26.26 -38.41 8.73
CA SER A 12 -26.32 -39.83 8.31
C SER A 12 -25.76 -40.09 6.90
N SER A 13 -25.53 -39.04 6.11
CA SER A 13 -24.97 -39.12 4.76
C SER A 13 -23.93 -38.01 4.56
N TYR A 14 -22.95 -38.23 3.68
CA TYR A 14 -21.93 -37.24 3.37
C TYR A 14 -22.56 -35.98 2.74
N VAL A 15 -22.62 -34.89 3.51
CA VAL A 15 -23.22 -33.60 3.10
C VAL A 15 -22.18 -32.68 2.46
N GLY A 16 -20.89 -32.96 2.63
CA GLY A 16 -19.80 -32.21 2.00
C GLY A 16 -19.36 -30.93 2.73
N PHE A 17 -19.65 -30.78 4.03
CA PHE A 17 -19.22 -29.62 4.84
C PHE A 17 -17.68 -29.46 4.86
N ASP A 18 -16.95 -30.57 4.83
CA ASP A 18 -15.50 -30.65 4.70
C ASP A 18 -14.99 -30.07 3.36
N SER A 19 -15.79 -30.13 2.31
CA SER A 19 -15.44 -29.60 0.99
C SER A 19 -15.71 -28.09 0.83
N ILE A 20 -16.44 -27.46 1.76
CA ILE A 20 -16.80 -26.03 1.70
C ILE A 20 -15.55 -25.17 1.61
N THR A 21 -14.54 -25.46 2.42
CA THR A 21 -13.28 -24.70 2.45
C THR A 21 -12.58 -24.76 1.09
N ARG A 22 -12.49 -25.96 0.49
CA ARG A 22 -11.93 -26.17 -0.85
C ARG A 22 -12.76 -25.50 -1.95
N GLN A 23 -14.09 -25.51 -1.83
CA GLN A 23 -14.98 -24.84 -2.79
C GLN A 23 -14.84 -23.31 -2.72
N ILE A 24 -14.72 -22.75 -1.51
CA ILE A 24 -14.46 -21.32 -1.30
C ILE A 24 -13.10 -20.94 -1.88
N GLU A 25 -12.07 -21.73 -1.57
CA GLU A 25 -10.71 -21.54 -2.09
C GLU A 25 -10.68 -21.59 -3.63
N HIS A 26 -11.25 -22.62 -4.24
CA HIS A 26 -11.28 -22.76 -5.70
C HIS A 26 -12.06 -21.62 -6.39
N LYS A 27 -13.11 -21.10 -5.74
CA LYS A 27 -13.87 -19.94 -6.22
C LYS A 27 -13.09 -18.64 -6.07
N LEU A 28 -12.31 -18.46 -5.01
CA LEU A 28 -11.41 -17.32 -4.81
C LEU A 28 -10.26 -17.34 -5.82
N LEU A 29 -9.63 -18.50 -6.01
CA LEU A 29 -8.57 -18.72 -7.00
C LEU A 29 -9.05 -18.42 -8.43
N LYS A 30 -10.25 -18.88 -8.79
CA LYS A 30 -10.84 -18.63 -10.12
C LYS A 30 -11.18 -17.15 -10.35
N ARG A 31 -11.58 -16.43 -9.29
CA ARG A 31 -11.91 -14.99 -9.36
C ARG A 31 -10.67 -14.10 -9.35
N GLY A 32 -9.60 -14.56 -8.70
CA GLY A 32 -8.42 -13.78 -8.43
C GLY A 32 -8.63 -12.71 -7.36
N PHE A 33 -7.54 -12.04 -7.01
CA PHE A 33 -7.49 -10.97 -6.02
C PHE A 33 -7.37 -9.62 -6.72
N GLN A 34 -7.90 -8.57 -6.08
CA GLN A 34 -7.76 -7.18 -6.56
C GLN A 34 -7.10 -6.38 -5.45
N PHE A 35 -5.97 -5.77 -5.73
CA PHE A 35 -5.27 -4.94 -4.77
C PHE A 35 -5.03 -3.58 -5.40
N ASN A 36 -5.40 -2.53 -4.67
CA ASN A 36 -5.34 -1.15 -5.15
C ASN A 36 -4.40 -0.39 -4.24
N VAL A 37 -3.27 0.07 -4.78
CA VAL A 37 -2.25 0.83 -4.05
C VAL A 37 -2.20 2.23 -4.62
N MET A 38 -2.23 3.24 -3.77
CA MET A 38 -2.02 4.63 -4.18
C MET A 38 -0.62 5.07 -3.80
N VAL A 39 0.03 5.85 -4.65
CA VAL A 39 1.36 6.38 -4.41
C VAL A 39 1.29 7.90 -4.26
N VAL A 40 1.69 8.40 -3.09
CA VAL A 40 1.59 9.82 -2.71
C VAL A 40 2.95 10.32 -2.23
N GLY A 41 3.28 11.58 -2.54
CA GLY A 41 4.51 12.23 -2.08
C GLY A 41 4.88 13.44 -2.92
N GLN A 42 5.93 14.14 -2.53
CA GLN A 42 6.42 15.32 -3.27
C GLN A 42 6.78 14.98 -4.73
N THR A 43 6.69 15.96 -5.62
CA THR A 43 7.20 15.83 -6.99
C THR A 43 8.70 15.55 -6.99
N GLY A 44 9.15 14.75 -7.96
CA GLY A 44 10.57 14.45 -8.13
C GLY A 44 11.13 13.39 -7.17
N LEU A 45 10.31 12.74 -6.33
CA LEU A 45 10.75 11.65 -5.46
C LEU A 45 10.92 10.29 -6.16
N GLY A 46 10.56 10.18 -7.43
CA GLY A 46 10.66 8.91 -8.17
C GLY A 46 9.47 7.97 -7.94
N LYS A 47 8.28 8.51 -7.64
CA LYS A 47 7.01 7.77 -7.50
C LYS A 47 6.76 6.87 -8.72
N SER A 48 6.63 7.47 -9.90
CA SER A 48 6.37 6.74 -11.15
C SER A 48 7.51 5.76 -11.51
N THR A 49 8.76 6.11 -11.19
CA THR A 49 9.90 5.20 -11.34
C THR A 49 9.78 3.96 -10.44
N LEU A 50 9.34 4.12 -9.18
CA LEU A 50 9.12 2.98 -8.30
C LEU A 50 7.97 2.10 -8.80
N ILE A 51 6.90 2.69 -9.33
CA ILE A 51 5.78 1.95 -9.96
C ILE A 51 6.32 1.04 -11.08
N ASN A 52 7.13 1.60 -11.99
CA ASN A 52 7.77 0.85 -13.07
C ASN A 52 8.77 -0.21 -12.55
N THR A 53 9.42 0.07 -11.40
CA THR A 53 10.36 -0.85 -10.75
C THR A 53 9.64 -2.07 -10.17
N ILE A 54 8.48 -1.89 -9.53
CA ILE A 54 7.65 -2.97 -8.95
C ILE A 54 7.09 -3.88 -10.05
N PHE A 55 6.63 -3.30 -11.16
CA PHE A 55 5.96 -4.02 -12.24
C PHE A 55 6.88 -4.51 -13.34
N ALA A 56 7.95 -5.21 -12.97
CA ALA A 56 9.02 -5.58 -13.89
C ALA A 56 8.66 -6.46 -15.11
N SER A 57 7.39 -6.76 -15.34
CA SER A 57 6.84 -7.35 -16.55
C SER A 57 6.34 -6.23 -17.48
N HIS A 58 7.05 -6.00 -18.60
CA HIS A 58 6.64 -5.25 -19.79
C HIS A 58 5.17 -4.78 -19.77
N LEU A 59 4.88 -3.48 -19.69
CA LEU A 59 3.65 -2.82 -20.21
C LEU A 59 3.42 -1.41 -19.63
N ILE A 60 4.43 -0.55 -19.60
CA ILE A 60 4.21 0.89 -19.74
C ILE A 60 5.35 1.37 -20.63
N ASP A 61 5.04 2.00 -21.77
CA ASP A 61 6.05 2.76 -22.51
C ASP A 61 6.74 3.66 -21.51
N SER A 62 8.05 3.43 -21.34
CA SER A 62 8.85 4.02 -20.29
C SER A 62 8.71 5.53 -20.35
N LYS A 63 8.03 6.11 -19.35
CA LYS A 63 7.87 7.57 -19.22
C LYS A 63 9.00 8.21 -18.42
N GLY A 64 10.04 7.46 -18.06
CA GLY A 64 11.21 7.96 -17.35
C GLY A 64 12.25 8.58 -18.26
N ARG A 65 13.08 9.46 -17.68
CA ARG A 65 14.24 10.07 -18.35
C ARG A 65 15.25 9.00 -18.79
N PHE A 66 15.47 8.86 -20.09
CA PHE A 66 16.58 8.06 -20.62
C PHE A 66 17.89 8.86 -20.70
N ASP A 67 17.80 10.19 -20.68
CA ASP A 67 18.96 11.08 -20.61
C ASP A 67 18.79 12.17 -19.55
N HIS A 68 19.93 12.70 -19.08
CA HIS A 68 19.95 13.75 -18.06
C HIS A 68 19.29 15.06 -18.54
N ASP A 69 19.26 15.28 -19.86
CA ASP A 69 18.77 16.51 -20.49
C ASP A 69 17.25 16.50 -20.78
N GLU A 70 16.62 15.34 -20.89
CA GLU A 70 15.21 15.22 -21.28
C GLU A 70 14.30 15.74 -20.16
N PRO A 71 13.44 16.77 -20.26
CA PRO A 71 12.72 17.34 -19.10
C PRO A 71 11.98 16.29 -18.24
N VAL A 72 12.02 16.44 -16.91
CA VAL A 72 11.26 15.58 -15.99
C VAL A 72 9.77 15.80 -16.26
N ARG A 73 9.10 14.84 -16.90
CA ARG A 73 7.65 14.89 -17.09
C ARG A 73 6.98 14.73 -15.73
N GLN A 74 6.23 15.74 -15.32
CA GLN A 74 5.48 15.75 -14.06
C GLN A 74 4.11 15.10 -14.27
N THR A 75 3.70 14.25 -13.34
CA THR A 75 2.33 13.71 -13.31
C THR A 75 1.39 14.84 -12.88
N THR A 76 0.55 15.32 -13.80
CA THR A 76 -0.39 16.44 -13.55
C THR A 76 -1.76 15.98 -13.07
N GLU A 77 -2.13 14.73 -13.34
CA GLU A 77 -3.43 14.14 -13.02
C GLU A 77 -3.30 12.78 -12.35
N ILE A 78 -4.30 12.37 -11.58
CA ILE A 78 -4.34 11.05 -10.94
C ILE A 78 -4.56 9.99 -12.03
N GLN A 79 -3.59 9.10 -12.22
CA GLN A 79 -3.65 8.05 -13.25
C GLN A 79 -3.64 6.67 -12.59
N THR A 80 -4.53 5.78 -13.04
CA THR A 80 -4.58 4.40 -12.55
C THR A 80 -3.96 3.46 -13.58
N VAL A 81 -2.93 2.73 -13.16
CA VAL A 81 -2.31 1.67 -13.95
C VAL A 81 -2.73 0.33 -13.38
N SER A 82 -3.26 -0.56 -14.21
CA SER A 82 -3.74 -1.88 -13.78
C SER A 82 -2.90 -2.98 -14.41
N HIS A 83 -2.35 -3.87 -13.59
CA HIS A 83 -1.61 -5.05 -14.05
C HIS A 83 -2.18 -6.32 -13.43
N VAL A 84 -2.12 -7.43 -14.17
CA VAL A 84 -2.52 -8.75 -13.67
C VAL A 84 -1.27 -9.60 -13.52
N ILE A 85 -0.88 -9.84 -12.28
CA ILE A 85 0.21 -10.73 -11.90
C ILE A 85 -0.39 -12.12 -11.67
N ALA A 86 0.28 -13.16 -12.16
CA ALA A 86 -0.14 -14.53 -11.93
C ALA A 86 1.01 -15.34 -11.32
N GLU A 87 0.76 -15.97 -10.18
CA GLU A 87 1.74 -16.79 -9.46
C GLU A 87 1.07 -18.09 -9.00
N ASN A 88 1.67 -19.25 -9.32
CA ASN A 88 1.16 -20.58 -8.92
C ASN A 88 -0.33 -20.83 -9.21
N GLY A 89 -0.86 -20.27 -10.31
CA GLY A 89 -2.28 -20.39 -10.69
C GLY A 89 -3.21 -19.38 -10.04
N VAL A 90 -2.72 -18.54 -9.14
CA VAL A 90 -3.44 -17.42 -8.52
C VAL A 90 -3.25 -16.16 -9.36
N LYS A 91 -4.34 -15.46 -9.69
CA LYS A 91 -4.29 -14.17 -10.39
C LYS A 91 -4.50 -13.03 -9.39
N LEU A 92 -3.56 -12.09 -9.33
CA LEU A 92 -3.65 -10.83 -8.59
C LEU A 92 -3.74 -9.68 -9.60
N LYS A 93 -4.87 -8.99 -9.63
CA LYS A 93 -5.02 -7.71 -10.33
C LYS A 93 -4.55 -6.59 -9.40
N LEU A 94 -3.35 -6.09 -9.63
CA LEU A 94 -2.76 -4.98 -8.91
C LEU A 94 -3.02 -3.68 -9.67
N ASN A 95 -3.79 -2.77 -9.09
CA ASN A 95 -4.02 -1.44 -9.61
C ASN A 95 -3.18 -0.46 -8.80
N ILE A 96 -2.27 0.27 -9.45
CA ILE A 96 -1.51 1.35 -8.83
C ILE A 96 -2.03 2.69 -9.32
N VAL A 97 -2.36 3.56 -8.37
CA VAL A 97 -2.83 4.92 -8.61
C VAL A 97 -1.66 5.87 -8.38
N ASP A 98 -1.13 6.44 -9.46
CA ASP A 98 -0.12 7.50 -9.41
C ASP A 98 -0.82 8.84 -9.18
N THR A 99 -0.38 9.60 -8.17
CA THR A 99 -0.92 10.93 -7.89
C THR A 99 0.05 12.02 -8.29
N PRO A 100 -0.45 13.21 -8.66
CA PRO A 100 0.38 14.40 -8.78
C PRO A 100 1.19 14.61 -7.50
N GLY A 101 2.42 15.10 -7.66
CA GLY A 101 3.20 15.49 -6.49
C GLY A 101 2.69 16.81 -5.92
N TYR A 102 2.74 16.92 -4.59
CA TYR A 102 2.52 18.18 -3.89
C TYR A 102 3.87 18.85 -3.60
N GLY A 103 3.86 20.09 -3.10
CA GLY A 103 5.08 20.77 -2.63
C GLY A 103 5.89 21.48 -3.72
N ASP A 104 5.32 21.69 -4.91
CA ASP A 104 5.93 22.49 -6.00
C ASP A 104 5.42 23.93 -6.02
N GLN A 105 4.26 24.18 -5.41
CA GLN A 105 3.64 25.50 -5.41
C GLN A 105 4.18 26.35 -4.25
N ILE A 106 4.07 27.67 -4.36
CA ILE A 106 4.42 28.59 -3.26
C ILE A 106 3.43 28.41 -2.11
N ASN A 107 2.13 28.33 -2.42
CA ASN A 107 1.10 27.95 -1.47
C ASN A 107 0.74 26.47 -1.67
N ASN A 108 0.94 25.65 -0.64
CA ASN A 108 0.57 24.23 -0.64
C ASN A 108 -0.55 23.91 0.36
N GLU A 109 -1.29 24.92 0.81
CA GLU A 109 -2.52 24.73 1.58
C GLU A 109 -3.46 23.78 0.84
N SER A 110 -4.04 22.82 1.56
CA SER A 110 -5.03 21.89 1.00
C SER A 110 -4.56 21.00 -0.17
N CYS A 111 -3.24 20.83 -0.36
CA CYS A 111 -2.71 19.96 -1.43
C CYS A 111 -3.16 18.49 -1.34
N TRP A 112 -3.62 18.03 -0.16
CA TRP A 112 -4.15 16.69 0.08
C TRP A 112 -5.63 16.52 -0.34
N ASP A 113 -6.38 17.61 -0.53
CA ASP A 113 -7.83 17.54 -0.78
C ASP A 113 -8.18 16.75 -2.06
N PRO A 114 -7.49 16.91 -3.21
CA PRO A 114 -7.76 16.11 -4.40
C PRO A 114 -7.54 14.60 -4.17
N ILE A 115 -6.51 14.26 -3.37
CA ILE A 115 -6.14 12.87 -3.07
C ILE A 115 -7.21 12.24 -2.15
N ILE A 116 -7.58 12.94 -1.08
CA ILE A 116 -8.62 12.49 -0.14
C ILE A 116 -9.97 12.38 -0.85
N LYS A 117 -10.31 13.37 -1.69
CA LYS A 117 -11.53 13.34 -2.50
C LYS A 117 -11.57 12.09 -3.38
N TYR A 118 -10.48 11.78 -4.08
CA TYR A 118 -10.39 10.58 -4.90
C TYR A 118 -10.62 9.30 -4.10
N ILE A 119 -9.99 9.15 -2.93
CA ILE A 119 -10.16 7.97 -2.06
C ILE A 119 -11.63 7.84 -1.60
N LYS A 120 -12.23 8.96 -1.13
CA LYS A 120 -13.64 9.00 -0.71
C LYS A 120 -14.58 8.67 -1.86
N ASP A 121 -14.33 9.20 -3.05
CA ASP A 121 -15.14 8.93 -4.24
C ASP A 121 -15.10 7.44 -4.61
N GLN A 122 -13.94 6.77 -4.51
CA GLN A 122 -13.83 5.31 -4.71
C GLN A 122 -14.62 4.53 -3.65
N HIS A 123 -14.54 4.93 -2.37
CA HIS A 123 -15.30 4.29 -1.29
C HIS A 123 -16.81 4.45 -1.49
N SER A 124 -17.26 5.66 -1.81
CA SER A 124 -18.68 5.95 -2.08
C SER A 124 -19.18 5.27 -3.35
N ALA A 125 -18.34 5.10 -4.39
CA ALA A 125 -18.69 4.37 -5.60
C ALA A 125 -18.92 2.88 -5.31
N TYR A 126 -18.06 2.27 -4.49
CA TYR A 126 -18.24 0.89 -4.05
C TYR A 126 -19.52 0.74 -3.21
N LEU A 127 -19.72 1.60 -2.21
CA LEU A 127 -20.89 1.57 -1.33
C LEU A 127 -22.20 1.70 -2.12
N ARG A 128 -22.26 2.61 -3.11
CA ARG A 128 -23.44 2.76 -3.98
C ARG A 128 -23.78 1.47 -4.75
N LYS A 129 -22.77 0.78 -5.28
CA LYS A 129 -22.95 -0.51 -5.96
C LYS A 129 -23.41 -1.60 -5.00
N GLU A 130 -22.92 -1.58 -3.76
CA GLU A 130 -23.30 -2.55 -2.72
C GLU A 130 -24.74 -2.37 -2.24
N LEU A 131 -25.21 -1.12 -2.09
CA LEU A 131 -26.56 -0.78 -1.65
C LEU A 131 -27.64 -0.93 -2.75
N THR A 132 -27.25 -1.08 -4.01
CA THR A 132 -28.19 -1.21 -5.13
C THR A 132 -28.89 -2.58 -5.11
N ALA A 133 -30.22 -2.61 -5.19
CA ALA A 133 -31.02 -3.84 -5.10
C ALA A 133 -30.73 -4.82 -6.25
N MET A 134 -30.60 -4.32 -7.49
CA MET A 134 -30.13 -5.10 -8.63
C MET A 134 -28.60 -5.03 -8.72
N ARG A 135 -27.92 -5.74 -7.82
CA ARG A 135 -26.46 -5.81 -7.82
C ARG A 135 -25.93 -6.90 -8.74
N ASP A 136 -24.80 -6.62 -9.38
CA ASP A 136 -24.00 -7.65 -10.02
C ASP A 136 -23.57 -8.69 -8.98
N ARG A 137 -23.56 -9.97 -9.37
CA ARG A 137 -23.07 -11.07 -8.52
C ARG A 137 -21.59 -10.89 -8.13
N HIS A 138 -20.86 -10.05 -8.86
CA HIS A 138 -19.46 -9.71 -8.62
C HIS A 138 -19.23 -8.20 -8.79
N ILE A 139 -19.12 -7.50 -7.67
CA ILE A 139 -18.76 -6.08 -7.63
C ILE A 139 -17.23 -5.99 -7.71
N GLN A 140 -16.72 -5.18 -8.64
CA GLN A 140 -15.29 -4.87 -8.70
C GLN A 140 -14.93 -3.88 -7.58
N ASP A 141 -13.87 -4.19 -6.83
CA ASP A 141 -13.42 -3.37 -5.71
C ASP A 141 -12.40 -2.34 -6.20
N THR A 142 -12.82 -1.08 -6.25
CA THR A 142 -11.95 0.05 -6.65
C THR A 142 -11.42 0.85 -5.46
N ARG A 143 -11.71 0.43 -4.22
CA ARG A 143 -11.26 1.13 -3.01
C ARG A 143 -9.75 1.04 -2.87
N ILE A 144 -9.13 2.12 -2.40
CA ILE A 144 -7.69 2.12 -2.15
C ILE A 144 -7.42 1.32 -0.87
N HIS A 145 -6.60 0.28 -0.97
CA HIS A 145 -6.31 -0.61 0.15
C HIS A 145 -5.11 -0.11 0.97
N CYS A 146 -4.10 0.42 0.28
CA CYS A 146 -2.86 0.91 0.86
C CYS A 146 -2.40 2.19 0.13
N CYS A 147 -1.84 3.13 0.88
CA CYS A 147 -1.21 4.33 0.37
C CYS A 147 0.28 4.32 0.71
N LEU A 148 1.14 4.24 -0.31
CA LEU A 148 2.59 4.42 -0.15
C LEU A 148 2.89 5.91 -0.08
N PHE A 149 3.43 6.35 1.05
CA PHE A 149 3.77 7.75 1.29
C PHE A 149 5.28 7.97 1.18
N PHE A 150 5.70 8.70 0.15
CA PHE A 150 7.10 8.93 -0.17
C PHE A 150 7.62 10.12 0.62
N LEU A 151 8.61 9.84 1.46
CA LEU A 151 9.35 10.80 2.27
C LEU A 151 10.62 11.25 1.55
N ASN A 152 10.95 12.53 1.71
CA ASN A 152 12.23 13.05 1.23
C ASN A 152 13.39 12.50 2.05
N PRO A 153 14.50 12.09 1.41
CA PRO A 153 15.72 11.67 2.11
C PRO A 153 16.53 12.90 2.57
N THR A 154 15.98 13.71 3.48
CA THR A 154 16.70 14.89 4.01
C THR A 154 17.71 14.53 5.10
N GLY A 155 17.56 13.37 5.76
CA GLY A 155 18.40 12.97 6.90
C GLY A 155 18.07 13.68 8.22
N HIS A 156 17.08 14.57 8.24
CA HIS A 156 16.70 15.37 9.41
C HIS A 156 15.37 14.89 10.02
N GLN A 157 14.37 15.78 10.11
CA GLN A 157 13.03 15.51 10.64
C GLN A 157 12.00 15.47 9.51
N LEU A 158 10.81 14.95 9.81
CA LEU A 158 9.67 15.03 8.91
C LEU A 158 9.29 16.49 8.67
N ARG A 159 8.95 16.83 7.43
CA ARG A 159 8.50 18.19 7.13
C ARG A 159 7.10 18.41 7.68
N PRO A 160 6.76 19.63 8.13
CA PRO A 160 5.43 19.96 8.63
C PRO A 160 4.31 19.62 7.63
N ILE A 161 4.54 19.84 6.33
CA ILE A 161 3.58 19.50 5.28
C ILE A 161 3.33 17.99 5.20
N ASP A 162 4.38 17.18 5.31
CA ASP A 162 4.29 15.72 5.24
C ASP A 162 3.51 15.18 6.46
N ILE A 163 3.75 15.74 7.65
CA ILE A 163 3.02 15.41 8.89
C ILE A 163 1.52 15.67 8.74
N ILE A 164 1.13 16.84 8.23
CA ILE A 164 -0.28 17.22 8.04
C ILE A 164 -0.96 16.29 7.03
N VAL A 165 -0.32 16.06 5.88
CA VAL A 165 -0.86 15.20 4.81
C VAL A 165 -1.01 13.76 5.32
N MET A 166 0.01 13.21 5.98
CA MET A 166 -0.03 11.85 6.53
C MET A 166 -1.13 11.70 7.57
N LYS A 167 -1.30 12.67 8.48
CA LYS A 167 -2.36 12.65 9.48
C LYS A 167 -3.74 12.58 8.82
N LYS A 168 -3.98 13.42 7.80
CA LYS A 168 -5.25 13.41 7.05
C LYS A 168 -5.47 12.13 6.24
N LEU A 169 -4.43 11.56 5.64
CA LEU A 169 -4.54 10.31 4.90
C LEU A 169 -4.78 9.11 5.82
N SER A 170 -4.16 9.07 7.00
CA SER A 170 -4.32 7.98 7.97
C SER A 170 -5.75 7.80 8.48
N GLU A 171 -6.60 8.83 8.39
CA GLU A 171 -8.02 8.76 8.75
C GLU A 171 -8.86 7.99 7.71
N VAL A 172 -8.40 7.91 6.46
CA VAL A 172 -9.20 7.36 5.35
C VAL A 172 -8.60 6.12 4.69
N VAL A 173 -7.29 5.90 4.81
CA VAL A 173 -6.57 4.79 4.17
C VAL A 173 -5.39 4.34 5.02
N ASN A 174 -4.98 3.09 4.87
CA ASN A 174 -3.77 2.57 5.49
C ASN A 174 -2.54 3.20 4.82
N VAL A 175 -1.75 3.94 5.59
CA VAL A 175 -0.55 4.64 5.09
C VAL A 175 0.70 3.85 5.46
N VAL A 176 1.59 3.67 4.48
CA VAL A 176 2.90 3.02 4.64
C VAL A 176 3.98 4.02 4.21
N PRO A 177 4.81 4.52 5.14
CA PRO A 177 5.86 5.47 4.80
C PRO A 177 7.05 4.77 4.14
N VAL A 178 7.59 5.44 3.12
CA VAL A 178 8.70 4.95 2.29
C VAL A 178 9.69 6.09 2.11
N ILE A 179 10.95 5.89 2.47
CA ILE A 179 12.02 6.84 2.18
C ILE A 179 12.41 6.68 0.72
N ALA A 180 12.19 7.74 -0.05
CA ALA A 180 12.50 7.78 -1.46
C ALA A 180 14.00 8.04 -1.70
N LYS A 181 14.53 7.59 -2.84
CA LYS A 181 15.93 7.83 -3.26
C LYS A 181 16.93 7.54 -2.13
N ALA A 182 16.78 6.39 -1.48
CA ALA A 182 17.59 5.99 -0.35
C ALA A 182 19.10 5.92 -0.67
N ASP A 183 19.46 5.86 -1.96
CA ASP A 183 20.82 5.97 -2.46
C ASP A 183 21.48 7.34 -2.22
N SER A 184 20.71 8.34 -1.77
CA SER A 184 21.21 9.67 -1.39
C SER A 184 21.73 9.73 0.04
N LEU A 185 21.45 8.71 0.86
CA LEU A 185 21.85 8.63 2.26
C LEU A 185 22.88 7.51 2.44
N THR A 186 23.84 7.72 3.33
CA THR A 186 24.69 6.63 3.83
C THR A 186 23.87 5.67 4.71
N LEU A 187 24.40 4.47 4.97
CA LEU A 187 23.72 3.49 5.82
C LEU A 187 23.48 4.04 7.25
N GLU A 188 24.46 4.75 7.80
CA GLU A 188 24.37 5.38 9.13
C GLU A 188 23.31 6.49 9.15
N GLU A 189 23.29 7.36 8.15
CA GLU A 189 22.29 8.43 8.03
C GLU A 189 20.88 7.88 7.82
N ARG A 190 20.74 6.81 7.04
CA ARG A 190 19.46 6.13 6.82
C ARG A 190 18.90 5.59 8.12
N ASP A 191 19.71 4.89 8.91
CA ASP A 191 19.27 4.27 10.16
C ASP A 191 18.94 5.35 11.21
N ALA A 192 19.76 6.39 11.31
CA ALA A 192 19.46 7.55 12.16
C ALA A 192 18.17 8.27 11.73
N PHE A 193 17.94 8.41 10.42
CA PHE A 193 16.73 9.05 9.88
C PHE A 193 15.48 8.21 10.15
N LYS A 194 15.56 6.87 10.06
CA LYS A 194 14.46 5.97 10.43
C LYS A 194 14.03 6.13 11.88
N VAL A 195 14.99 6.19 12.81
CA VAL A 195 14.71 6.39 14.24
C VAL A 195 13.97 7.71 14.45
N ARG A 196 14.47 8.81 13.88
CA ARG A 196 13.83 10.12 13.97
C ARG A 196 12.43 10.14 13.38
N ILE A 197 12.22 9.49 12.24
CA ILE A 197 10.87 9.37 11.64
C ILE A 197 9.94 8.64 12.60
N LYS A 198 10.37 7.52 13.22
CA LYS A 198 9.56 6.79 14.20
C LYS A 198 9.19 7.66 15.41
N GLU A 199 10.15 8.43 15.92
CA GLU A 199 9.92 9.37 17.03
C GLU A 199 8.90 10.46 16.65
N ASP A 200 9.04 11.10 15.48
CA ASP A 200 8.12 12.12 14.98
C ASP A 200 6.69 11.55 14.80
N LEU A 201 6.59 10.32 14.29
CA LEU A 201 5.29 9.65 14.08
C LEU A 201 4.57 9.35 15.40
N GLN A 202 5.32 8.90 16.42
CA GLN A 202 4.79 8.67 17.76
C GLN A 202 4.36 9.98 18.40
N TYR A 203 5.21 11.02 18.32
CA TYR A 203 4.93 12.34 18.87
C TYR A 203 3.66 12.97 18.29
N HIS A 204 3.46 12.84 16.97
CA HIS A 204 2.26 13.33 16.29
C HIS A 204 1.06 12.37 16.33
N SER A 205 1.22 11.20 16.95
CA SER A 205 0.21 10.13 17.08
C SER A 205 -0.42 9.75 15.74
N ILE A 206 0.41 9.58 14.71
CA ILE A 206 -0.03 9.18 13.38
C ILE A 206 -0.19 7.66 13.35
N ARG A 207 -1.42 7.20 13.16
CA ARG A 207 -1.74 5.77 13.07
C ARG A 207 -1.34 5.23 11.70
N LEU A 208 -0.17 4.62 11.62
CA LEU A 208 0.32 3.97 10.41
C LEU A 208 0.01 2.48 10.42
N TYR A 209 0.16 1.85 9.25
CA TYR A 209 0.09 0.40 9.15
C TYR A 209 1.48 -0.22 9.38
N PRO A 210 1.60 -1.36 10.08
CA PRO A 210 0.55 -2.10 10.78
C PRO A 210 0.10 -1.37 12.06
N ILE A 211 -1.22 -1.25 12.24
CA ILE A 211 -1.79 -0.80 13.51
C ILE A 211 -1.66 -1.98 14.47
N ASP A 212 -0.90 -1.79 15.55
CA ASP A 212 -0.84 -2.71 16.68
C ASP A 212 -2.29 -2.90 17.18
N HIS A 213 -2.88 -4.05 16.87
CA HIS A 213 -4.14 -4.46 17.46
C HIS A 213 -3.80 -5.40 18.60
N GLU A 214 -4.16 -4.99 19.82
CA GLU A 214 -3.96 -5.75 21.06
C GLU A 214 -4.79 -7.07 21.12
N ASP A 215 -5.55 -7.41 20.07
CA ASP A 215 -6.60 -8.45 20.10
C ASP A 215 -6.28 -9.72 19.27
N ASN A 216 -5.10 -9.89 18.67
CA ASN A 216 -4.85 -11.00 17.74
C ASN A 216 -3.45 -11.66 17.92
N ASP A 217 -3.33 -12.53 18.93
CA ASP A 217 -2.10 -13.21 19.36
C ASP A 217 -1.34 -13.98 18.25
N GLU A 218 -2.02 -14.40 17.18
CA GLU A 218 -1.40 -15.17 16.08
C GLU A 218 -0.77 -14.28 14.97
N GLU A 219 -1.21 -13.02 14.84
CA GLU A 219 -0.69 -12.06 13.83
C GLU A 219 0.46 -11.18 14.38
N GLU A 220 0.72 -11.20 15.69
CA GLU A 220 1.72 -10.36 16.38
C GLU A 220 3.17 -10.57 15.94
N THR A 221 3.57 -11.81 15.59
CA THR A 221 4.98 -12.10 15.29
C THR A 221 5.44 -11.53 13.93
N LEU A 222 4.53 -11.49 12.94
CA LEU A 222 4.79 -10.96 11.61
C LEU A 222 4.60 -9.43 11.57
N SER A 223 3.67 -8.87 12.35
CA SER A 223 3.48 -7.42 12.44
C SER A 223 4.68 -6.73 13.09
N THR A 224 5.23 -7.32 14.16
CA THR A 224 6.41 -6.79 14.88
C THR A 224 7.66 -6.75 13.99
N SER A 225 7.89 -7.81 13.20
CA SER A 225 9.04 -7.87 12.29
C SER A 225 8.99 -6.80 11.19
N VAL A 226 7.78 -6.38 10.81
CA VAL A 226 7.57 -5.39 9.74
C VAL A 226 7.52 -3.97 10.28
N SER A 227 6.98 -3.74 11.47
CA SER A 227 7.00 -2.42 12.14
C SER A 227 8.43 -1.94 12.43
N ASP A 228 9.36 -2.88 12.66
CA ASP A 228 10.77 -2.56 12.83
C ASP A 228 11.43 -2.04 11.55
N ILE A 229 11.04 -2.55 10.38
CA ILE A 229 11.66 -2.20 9.09
C ILE A 229 11.11 -0.86 8.56
N ILE A 230 9.86 -0.53 8.88
CA ILE A 230 9.19 0.71 8.43
C ILE A 230 9.83 1.94 9.10
N PRO A 231 10.12 3.02 8.35
CA PRO A 231 9.86 3.24 6.93
C PRO A 231 10.86 2.52 5.99
N PHE A 232 10.35 1.97 4.88
CA PHE A 232 11.19 1.27 3.90
C PHE A 232 12.08 2.24 3.12
N ALA A 233 13.38 1.97 3.05
CA ALA A 233 14.34 2.76 2.29
C ALA A 233 14.54 2.18 0.89
N VAL A 234 13.92 2.81 -0.12
CA VAL A 234 13.85 2.25 -1.48
C VAL A 234 14.58 3.08 -2.52
N VAL A 235 15.06 2.36 -3.53
CA VAL A 235 15.66 2.93 -4.74
C VAL A 235 14.87 2.38 -5.93
N GLY A 236 14.38 3.26 -6.79
CA GLY A 236 13.73 2.89 -8.04
C GLY A 236 14.72 2.95 -9.21
N SER A 237 14.65 1.98 -10.12
CA SER A 237 15.37 2.04 -11.40
C SER A 237 14.56 1.42 -12.51
N GLU A 238 14.51 2.11 -13.65
CA GLU A 238 13.96 1.63 -14.92
C GLU A 238 15.03 1.01 -15.84
N ARG A 239 16.33 1.17 -15.49
CA ARG A 239 17.43 0.68 -16.31
C ARG A 239 17.89 -0.68 -15.81
N ASN A 240 18.15 -1.57 -16.75
CA ASN A 240 18.88 -2.81 -16.50
C ASN A 240 20.38 -2.52 -16.61
N VAL A 241 21.15 -2.97 -15.63
CA VAL A 241 22.60 -2.94 -15.62
C VAL A 241 23.10 -4.38 -15.54
N ILE A 242 24.18 -4.69 -16.25
CA ILE A 242 24.79 -6.02 -16.22
C ILE A 242 25.76 -6.04 -15.04
N ILE A 243 25.45 -6.86 -14.04
CA ILE A 243 26.34 -7.15 -12.90
C ILE A 243 26.66 -8.64 -12.98
N GLU A 244 27.95 -8.99 -13.02
CA GLU A 244 28.40 -10.40 -13.09
C GLU A 244 27.74 -11.21 -14.23
N GLY A 245 27.50 -10.57 -15.38
CA GLY A 245 26.88 -11.21 -16.54
C GLY A 245 25.36 -11.39 -16.46
N LYS A 246 24.71 -11.03 -15.34
CA LYS A 246 23.26 -11.06 -15.20
C LYS A 246 22.67 -9.65 -15.40
N PRO A 247 21.64 -9.48 -16.25
CA PRO A 247 20.92 -8.22 -16.34
C PRO A 247 20.06 -8.06 -15.08
N VAL A 248 20.45 -7.15 -14.21
CA VAL A 248 19.73 -6.81 -12.98
C VAL A 248 19.26 -5.36 -13.03
N ARG A 249 18.16 -5.05 -12.35
CA ARG A 249 17.68 -3.67 -12.25
C ARG A 249 18.61 -2.88 -11.37
N GLY A 250 19.18 -1.81 -11.91
CA GLY A 250 20.17 -1.07 -11.16
C GLY A 250 20.31 0.36 -11.61
N ARG A 251 20.83 1.19 -10.72
CA ARG A 251 21.13 2.59 -10.99
C ARG A 251 22.65 2.75 -11.09
N LYS A 252 23.13 3.24 -12.23
CA LYS A 252 24.55 3.49 -12.46
C LYS A 252 24.88 4.92 -12.08
N ASN A 253 25.69 5.08 -11.03
CA ASN A 253 26.24 6.35 -10.59
C ASN A 253 27.72 6.44 -11.00
N ARG A 254 28.36 7.60 -10.79
CA ARG A 254 29.79 7.79 -11.09
C ARG A 254 30.70 6.90 -10.24
N TRP A 255 30.26 6.56 -9.04
CA TRP A 255 31.03 5.80 -8.04
C TRP A 255 30.71 4.30 -8.01
N GLY A 256 29.73 3.84 -8.79
CA GLY A 256 29.35 2.42 -8.78
C GLY A 256 27.96 2.15 -9.35
N VAL A 257 27.55 0.89 -9.25
CA VAL A 257 26.23 0.41 -9.68
C VAL A 257 25.47 -0.06 -8.45
N ILE A 258 24.27 0.48 -8.27
CA ILE A 258 23.36 0.09 -7.20
C ILE A 258 22.40 -0.94 -7.77
N ASN A 259 22.45 -2.17 -7.27
CA ASN A 259 21.46 -3.20 -7.58
C ASN A 259 20.21 -3.00 -6.72
N VAL A 260 19.06 -2.78 -7.36
CA VAL A 260 17.79 -2.54 -6.67
C VAL A 260 17.21 -3.81 -6.05
N GLU A 261 17.56 -4.98 -6.58
CA GLU A 261 17.08 -6.26 -6.05
C GLU A 261 18.00 -6.84 -4.97
N ASP A 262 19.08 -6.13 -4.62
CA ASP A 262 19.99 -6.56 -3.56
C ASP A 262 19.61 -5.93 -2.21
N GLU A 263 19.34 -6.77 -1.22
CA GLU A 263 18.97 -6.37 0.15
C GLU A 263 20.07 -5.57 0.84
N ARG A 264 21.34 -5.71 0.42
CA ARG A 264 22.47 -4.95 0.96
C ARG A 264 22.47 -3.50 0.50
N HIS A 265 21.87 -3.22 -0.66
CA HIS A 265 21.86 -1.89 -1.26
C HIS A 265 20.57 -1.14 -0.95
N CYS A 266 19.42 -1.82 -0.99
CA CYS A 266 18.15 -1.18 -0.65
C CYS A 266 17.10 -2.18 -0.18
N GLU A 267 16.08 -1.66 0.49
CA GLU A 267 15.00 -2.44 1.09
C GLU A 267 13.82 -2.63 0.13
N PHE A 268 14.06 -2.48 -1.17
CA PHE A 268 13.05 -2.63 -2.20
C PHE A 268 12.45 -4.04 -2.20
N VAL A 269 13.26 -5.07 -1.97
CA VAL A 269 12.80 -6.47 -1.86
C VAL A 269 11.81 -6.63 -0.71
N TYR A 270 12.07 -5.98 0.44
CA TYR A 270 11.14 -5.99 1.57
C TYR A 270 9.83 -5.28 1.24
N LEU A 271 9.87 -4.10 0.59
CA LEU A 271 8.66 -3.41 0.15
C LEU A 271 7.86 -4.26 -0.87
N ARG A 272 8.54 -4.86 -1.85
CA ARG A 272 7.90 -5.72 -2.86
C ARG A 272 7.22 -6.91 -2.20
N ASN A 273 7.93 -7.60 -1.32
CA ASN A 273 7.40 -8.75 -0.59
C ASN A 273 6.25 -8.32 0.32
N PHE A 274 6.34 -7.16 0.96
CA PHE A 274 5.27 -6.60 1.78
C PHE A 274 4.00 -6.27 0.96
N LEU A 275 4.14 -5.79 -0.27
CA LEU A 275 2.99 -5.47 -1.14
C LEU A 275 2.39 -6.69 -1.84
N LEU A 276 3.21 -7.70 -2.16
CA LEU A 276 2.80 -8.84 -2.97
C LEU A 276 2.46 -10.09 -2.14
N ARG A 277 2.94 -10.20 -0.90
CA ARG A 277 2.64 -11.37 -0.04
C ARG A 277 1.17 -11.32 0.42
N PRO A 278 0.46 -12.46 0.44
CA PRO A 278 -0.98 -12.51 0.76
C PRO A 278 -1.36 -12.13 2.19
N ASP A 279 -0.44 -12.12 3.15
CA ASP A 279 -0.74 -11.87 4.58
C ASP A 279 -1.15 -10.42 4.88
N PRO A 280 -0.39 -9.39 4.47
CA PRO A 280 -0.85 -8.00 4.57
C PRO A 280 -2.09 -7.76 3.70
N LEU A 281 -2.21 -8.41 2.53
CA LEU A 281 -3.40 -8.32 1.67
C LEU A 281 -4.69 -8.82 2.36
N ARG A 282 -4.58 -9.83 3.22
CA ARG A 282 -5.69 -10.33 4.05
C ARG A 282 -6.02 -9.36 5.19
N SER A 283 -5.01 -8.84 5.89
CA SER A 283 -5.19 -7.86 6.99
C SER A 283 -5.73 -6.50 6.51
N PHE A 284 -5.26 -6.02 5.35
CA PHE A 284 -5.75 -4.77 4.74
C PHE A 284 -7.25 -4.84 4.39
N ARG A 285 -7.75 -6.03 3.99
CA ARG A 285 -9.15 -6.24 3.63
C ARG A 285 -10.05 -6.47 4.85
N SER A 286 -9.57 -7.18 5.88
CA SER A 286 -10.34 -7.40 7.10
C SER A 286 -10.61 -6.10 7.86
N LYS A 287 -9.62 -5.20 7.97
CA LYS A 287 -9.80 -3.88 8.62
C LYS A 287 -10.78 -2.96 7.89
N GLN A 288 -10.78 -2.93 6.55
CA GLN A 288 -11.75 -2.12 5.79
C GLN A 288 -13.19 -2.64 5.95
N LEU A 289 -13.35 -3.96 6.06
CA LEU A 289 -14.65 -4.58 6.32
C LEU A 289 -15.13 -4.31 7.76
N LEU A 290 -14.24 -4.31 8.77
CA LEU A 290 -14.57 -3.93 10.14
C LEU A 290 -14.89 -2.43 10.28
N ALA A 291 -14.10 -1.55 9.67
CA ALA A 291 -14.33 -0.10 9.72
C ALA A 291 -15.67 0.30 9.06
N LEU A 292 -16.10 -0.42 8.02
CA LEU A 292 -17.42 -0.25 7.42
C LEU A 292 -18.54 -0.80 8.31
N LYS A 293 -18.29 -1.91 9.02
CA LYS A 293 -19.24 -2.48 9.99
C LYS A 293 -19.45 -1.54 11.19
N ASP A 294 -18.40 -0.92 11.69
CA ASP A 294 -18.46 0.06 12.80
C ASP A 294 -19.05 1.42 12.36
N ALA A 295 -18.86 1.82 11.10
CA ALA A 295 -19.54 2.97 10.55
C ALA A 295 -21.05 2.73 10.37
N SER A 296 -21.46 1.49 10.08
CA SER A 296 -22.87 1.09 9.94
C SER A 296 -23.58 0.80 11.27
N SER A 297 -22.84 0.57 12.37
CA SER A 297 -23.39 0.24 13.69
C SER A 297 -23.61 1.47 14.60
N ARG A 298 -23.19 2.68 14.19
CA ARG A 298 -23.53 3.91 14.91
C ARG A 298 -24.98 4.32 14.59
N PRO A 299 -25.93 4.25 15.54
CA PRO A 299 -27.25 4.81 15.32
C PRO A 299 -27.13 6.32 15.13
N ALA A 300 -27.82 6.86 14.12
CA ALA A 300 -27.92 8.29 13.91
C ALA A 300 -28.45 8.94 15.19
N ALA A 301 -27.62 9.76 15.84
CA ALA A 301 -28.02 10.55 16.99
C ALA A 301 -29.19 11.44 16.55
N ALA A 302 -30.36 11.20 17.13
CA ALA A 302 -31.56 12.00 16.92
C ALA A 302 -31.27 13.45 17.33
N THR A 303 -31.33 14.37 16.37
CA THR A 303 -31.45 15.80 16.61
C THR A 303 -32.74 16.06 17.40
N PRO A 304 -32.70 16.73 18.57
CA PRO A 304 -33.92 17.21 19.20
C PRO A 304 -34.47 18.35 18.34
N ALA A 305 -35.69 18.16 17.83
CA ALA A 305 -36.50 19.24 17.30
C ALA A 305 -36.90 20.18 18.45
N ALA A 306 -37.03 21.46 18.10
CA ALA A 306 -37.30 22.61 18.97
C ALA A 306 -38.41 22.41 20.02
#